data_AF-A0A2D6YNK0-F1
#
_entry.id   AF-A0A2D6YNK0-F1
#
_cell.length_a   1.000
_cell.length_b   1.000
_cell.length_c   1.000
_cell.angle_alpha   90.00
_cell.angle_beta   90.00
_cell.angle_gamma   90.00
#
_symmetry.space_group_name_H-M   'P 1'
#
loop_
_entity.id
_entity.type
_entity.pdbx_description
1 polymer ?
#
loop_
_entity_poly.entity_id
_entity_poly.type
_entity_poly.pdbx_seq_one_letter_code
_entity_poly.pdbx_strand_id
1 'polypeptide(L)'
;MEHAMLDSILAVVLPIHIVVGAISALVAFPVAAFAVKGSRPHVAAGRCFVAGYVVICLTGLLLEMERTTGGTIRVLWTDFKLVGPKVSDSGHLPPLLFFATATLDLAFLYLAVSGWRVWGRARDAGRGVFRRFDTILAVSAMLVAIAFGVSWWMVVDAVSTMPSAPKSNVVPHLFFTGAALVFLVDAGLDLRVRLTRRPPRAWWFKHARKMVMAQIFLAAGIPFRCADLEHVGFWTTATAFMVLLTGAIAALHFRHRLRIEAARTT
;
A
#
# COMPACT_ATOMS: atom_id res chain seq x y z
N MET A 1 -2.68 34.43 5.45
CA MET A 1 -3.89 33.77 6.00
C MET A 1 -3.96 32.31 5.57
N GLU A 2 -3.64 31.98 4.32
CA GLU A 2 -3.53 30.62 3.80
C GLU A 2 -2.47 29.76 4.54
N HIS A 3 -1.24 30.28 4.72
CA HIS A 3 -0.17 29.55 5.43
C HIS A 3 -0.50 29.16 6.88
N ALA A 4 -1.18 30.02 7.65
CA ALA A 4 -1.53 29.72 9.04
C ALA A 4 -2.61 28.63 9.19
N MET A 5 -3.48 28.48 8.19
CA MET A 5 -4.48 27.41 8.14
C MET A 5 -3.83 26.07 7.77
N LEU A 6 -2.89 26.07 6.82
CA LEU A 6 -2.12 24.89 6.43
C LEU A 6 -1.26 24.34 7.59
N ASP A 7 -0.55 25.22 8.30
CA ASP A 7 0.26 24.84 9.48
C ASP A 7 -0.59 24.18 10.58
N SER A 8 -1.83 24.65 10.76
CA SER A 8 -2.78 24.11 11.73
C SER A 8 -3.33 22.73 11.31
N ILE A 9 -3.50 22.48 10.00
CA ILE A 9 -3.92 21.17 9.47
C ILE A 9 -2.80 20.15 9.64
N LEU A 10 -1.55 20.50 9.30
CA LEU A 10 -0.39 19.63 9.43
C LEU A 10 -0.11 19.20 10.88
N ALA A 11 -0.28 20.12 11.84
CA ALA A 11 -0.13 19.87 13.27
C ALA A 11 -1.08 18.78 13.79
N VAL A 12 -2.20 18.53 13.09
CA VAL A 12 -3.20 17.52 13.47
C VAL A 12 -3.11 16.28 12.57
N VAL A 13 -2.94 16.46 11.26
CA VAL A 13 -2.95 15.37 10.27
C VAL A 13 -1.74 14.44 10.44
N LEU A 14 -0.53 14.96 10.65
CA LEU A 14 0.65 14.10 10.78
C LEU A 14 0.59 13.22 12.04
N PRO A 15 0.27 13.74 13.25
CA PRO A 15 0.08 12.88 14.42
C PRO A 15 -1.00 11.82 14.21
N ILE A 16 -2.13 12.17 13.57
CA ILE A 16 -3.17 11.18 13.23
C ILE A 16 -2.61 10.11 12.29
N HIS A 17 -1.89 10.50 11.24
CA HIS A 17 -1.29 9.57 10.28
C HIS A 17 -0.34 8.58 10.97
N ILE A 18 0.56 9.09 11.83
CA ILE A 18 1.53 8.28 12.57
C ILE A 18 0.84 7.35 13.57
N VAL A 19 -0.08 7.90 14.39
CA VAL A 19 -0.76 7.11 15.44
C VAL A 19 -1.63 6.02 14.81
N VAL A 20 -2.40 6.35 13.78
CA VAL A 20 -3.25 5.38 13.08
C VAL A 20 -2.39 4.36 12.33
N GLY A 21 -1.27 4.79 11.74
CA GLY A 21 -0.24 3.92 11.17
C GLY A 21 0.28 2.91 12.18
N ALA A 22 0.70 3.38 13.36
CA ALA A 22 1.21 2.55 14.44
C ALA A 22 0.14 1.57 14.97
N ILE A 23 -1.09 2.03 15.20
CA ILE A 23 -2.19 1.16 15.64
C ILE A 23 -2.48 0.09 14.58
N SER A 24 -2.54 0.48 13.30
CA SER A 24 -2.81 -0.46 12.20
C SER A 24 -1.72 -1.52 12.09
N ALA A 25 -0.45 -1.09 12.13
CA ALA A 25 0.73 -1.93 11.93
C ALA A 25 1.07 -2.83 13.12
N LEU A 26 1.04 -2.27 14.34
CA LEU A 26 1.58 -2.91 15.55
C LEU A 26 0.50 -3.57 16.41
N VAL A 27 -0.77 -3.21 16.22
CA VAL A 27 -1.88 -3.74 17.04
C VAL A 27 -2.90 -4.46 16.18
N ALA A 28 -3.57 -3.76 15.27
CA ALA A 28 -4.69 -4.31 14.52
C ALA A 28 -4.26 -5.47 13.60
N PHE A 29 -3.15 -5.32 12.87
CA PHE A 29 -2.63 -6.40 12.03
C PHE A 29 -2.18 -7.63 12.83
N PRO A 30 -1.33 -7.53 13.87
CA PRO A 30 -0.95 -8.69 14.68
C PRO A 30 -2.15 -9.38 15.32
N VAL A 31 -3.10 -8.64 15.90
CA VAL A 31 -4.30 -9.23 16.48
C VAL A 31 -5.12 -9.96 15.41
N ALA A 32 -5.29 -9.40 14.21
CA ALA A 32 -5.97 -10.08 13.11
C ALA A 32 -5.19 -11.29 12.56
N ALA A 33 -3.86 -11.27 12.62
CA ALA A 33 -3.01 -12.36 12.18
C ALA A 33 -3.07 -13.56 13.14
N PHE A 34 -3.00 -13.30 14.46
CA PHE A 34 -2.90 -14.33 15.49
C PHE A 34 -4.23 -14.78 16.10
N ALA A 35 -5.31 -13.98 16.01
CA ALA A 35 -6.62 -14.39 16.50
C ALA A 35 -7.22 -15.56 15.70
N VAL A 36 -8.05 -16.36 16.38
CA VAL A 36 -8.81 -17.45 15.76
C VAL A 36 -9.64 -16.91 14.59
N LYS A 37 -9.52 -17.51 13.40
CA LYS A 37 -10.15 -17.00 12.18
C LYS A 37 -11.68 -16.97 12.32
N GLY A 38 -12.27 -15.82 11.99
CA GLY A 38 -13.71 -15.58 12.10
C GLY A 38 -14.21 -15.27 13.51
N SER A 39 -13.36 -15.34 14.53
CA SER A 39 -13.71 -14.90 15.89
C SER A 39 -13.99 -13.39 15.94
N ARG A 40 -14.72 -12.94 16.98
CA ARG A 40 -14.97 -11.51 17.23
C ARG A 40 -13.68 -10.67 17.21
N PRO A 41 -12.58 -11.03 17.91
CA PRO A 41 -11.34 -10.24 17.86
C PRO A 41 -10.70 -10.22 16.47
N HIS A 42 -10.70 -11.33 15.72
CA HIS A 42 -10.21 -11.36 14.34
C HIS A 42 -10.99 -10.38 13.43
N VAL A 43 -12.32 -10.39 13.53
CA VAL A 43 -13.18 -9.53 12.70
C VAL A 43 -13.04 -8.06 13.10
N ALA A 44 -13.01 -7.74 14.39
CA ALA A 44 -12.86 -6.39 14.89
C ALA A 44 -11.50 -5.80 14.52
N ALA A 45 -10.42 -6.55 14.72
CA ALA A 45 -9.07 -6.13 14.36
C ALA A 45 -8.91 -5.94 12.84
N GLY A 46 -9.49 -6.83 12.02
CA GLY A 46 -9.50 -6.66 10.56
C GLY A 46 -10.26 -5.42 10.10
N ARG A 47 -11.39 -5.08 10.74
CA ARG A 47 -12.14 -3.83 10.45
C ARG A 47 -11.35 -2.60 10.87
N CYS A 48 -10.76 -2.63 12.07
CA CYS A 48 -9.92 -1.55 12.58
C CYS A 48 -8.71 -1.31 11.66
N PHE A 49 -8.07 -2.37 11.18
CA PHE A 49 -6.97 -2.29 10.22
C PHE A 49 -7.41 -1.62 8.90
N VAL A 50 -8.53 -2.04 8.32
CA VAL A 50 -9.04 -1.43 7.07
C VAL A 50 -9.45 0.03 7.27
N ALA A 51 -10.13 0.35 8.37
CA ALA A 51 -10.50 1.73 8.70
C ALA A 51 -9.26 2.61 8.92
N GLY A 52 -8.26 2.07 9.63
CA GLY A 52 -6.98 2.72 9.81
C GLY A 52 -6.27 2.99 8.48
N TYR A 53 -6.29 2.02 7.55
CA TYR A 53 -5.76 2.21 6.20
C TYR A 53 -6.45 3.32 5.41
N VAL A 54 -7.78 3.42 5.49
CA VAL A 54 -8.52 4.52 4.86
C VAL A 54 -8.05 5.85 5.42
N VAL A 55 -7.94 5.97 6.75
CA VAL A 55 -7.48 7.20 7.40
C VAL A 55 -6.02 7.52 7.02
N ILE A 56 -5.14 6.52 6.98
CA ILE A 56 -3.74 6.68 6.56
C ILE A 56 -3.66 7.18 5.11
N CYS A 57 -4.46 6.62 4.19
CA CYS A 57 -4.49 7.08 2.79
C CYS A 57 -4.98 8.53 2.71
N LEU A 58 -6.09 8.87 3.39
CA LEU A 58 -6.64 10.23 3.37
C LEU A 58 -5.68 11.27 3.97
N THR A 59 -5.12 10.96 5.14
CA THR A 59 -4.13 11.82 5.80
C THR A 59 -2.83 11.89 5.00
N GLY A 60 -2.43 10.80 4.35
CA GLY A 60 -1.28 10.74 3.46
C GLY A 60 -1.41 11.65 2.23
N LEU A 61 -2.58 11.65 1.60
CA LEU A 61 -2.88 12.56 0.49
C LEU A 61 -2.80 14.04 0.93
N LEU A 62 -3.36 14.36 2.10
CA LEU A 62 -3.27 15.72 2.65
C LEU A 62 -1.81 16.11 2.92
N LEU A 63 -1.01 15.22 3.51
CA LEU A 63 0.42 15.45 3.74
C LEU A 63 1.20 15.63 2.44
N GLU A 64 0.82 14.92 1.38
CA GLU A 64 1.49 15.03 0.07
C GLU A 64 1.16 16.36 -0.62
N MET A 65 -0.08 16.86 -0.54
CA MET A 65 -0.44 18.20 -1.03
C MET A 65 0.45 19.28 -0.37
N GLU A 66 0.69 19.15 0.93
CA GLU A 66 1.54 20.07 1.71
C GLU A 66 3.04 19.91 1.42
N ARG A 67 3.48 18.67 1.14
CA ARG A 67 4.86 18.44 0.69
C ARG A 67 5.16 19.17 -0.61
N THR A 68 4.18 19.29 -1.51
CA THR A 68 4.34 20.05 -2.76
C THR A 68 4.37 21.57 -2.58
N THR A 69 3.95 22.10 -1.42
CA THR A 69 3.94 23.55 -1.12
C THR A 69 5.11 24.01 -0.24
N GLY A 70 5.91 23.09 0.33
CA GLY A 70 7.19 23.41 1.00
C GLY A 70 7.09 23.82 2.48
N GLY A 71 6.28 23.12 3.28
CA GLY A 71 6.05 23.44 4.70
C GLY A 71 7.09 22.91 5.71
N THR A 72 7.00 23.38 6.96
CA THR A 72 7.72 22.81 8.11
C THR A 72 6.69 22.24 9.08
N ILE A 73 6.84 20.98 9.50
CA ILE A 73 5.92 20.35 10.45
C ILE A 73 6.58 20.25 11.81
N ARG A 74 5.87 20.66 12.86
CA ARG A 74 6.32 20.47 14.24
C ARG A 74 5.68 19.24 14.86
N VAL A 75 6.48 18.25 15.27
CA VAL A 75 6.02 17.07 16.02
C VAL A 75 6.74 17.03 17.36
N LEU A 76 6.00 17.02 18.47
CA LEU A 76 6.54 16.90 19.83
C LEU A 76 7.75 17.83 20.06
N TRP A 77 7.57 19.12 19.78
CA TRP A 77 8.58 20.18 19.91
C TRP A 77 9.75 20.14 18.92
N THR A 78 9.78 19.18 17.99
CA THR A 78 10.82 19.05 16.96
C THR A 78 10.28 19.51 15.60
N ASP A 79 11.00 20.39 14.93
CA ASP A 79 10.65 20.86 13.57
C ASP A 79 11.24 19.90 12.53
N PHE A 80 10.36 19.21 11.82
CA PHE A 80 10.67 18.45 10.62
C PHE A 80 10.38 19.33 9.42
N LYS A 81 11.43 19.76 8.71
CA LYS A 81 11.21 20.31 7.37
C LYS A 81 10.59 19.20 6.53
N LEU A 82 9.38 19.43 5.99
CA LEU A 82 8.97 18.64 4.84
C LEU A 82 10.02 18.99 3.80
N VAL A 83 10.89 18.04 3.50
CA VAL A 83 11.80 18.20 2.39
C VAL A 83 10.89 18.14 1.17
N GLY A 84 10.41 19.32 0.76
CA GLY A 84 9.95 19.55 -0.58
C GLY A 84 11.03 18.91 -1.44
N PRO A 85 10.67 17.99 -2.35
CA PRO A 85 11.69 17.44 -3.22
C PRO A 85 12.47 18.63 -3.78
N LYS A 86 13.80 18.57 -3.82
CA LYS A 86 14.59 19.61 -4.47
C LYS A 86 14.24 19.57 -5.95
N VAL A 87 13.09 20.13 -6.30
CA VAL A 87 12.53 20.29 -7.64
C VAL A 87 12.91 21.67 -8.16
N SER A 88 14.09 22.19 -7.75
CA SER A 88 14.55 23.49 -8.20
C SER A 88 14.57 23.61 -9.72
N ASP A 89 14.48 22.48 -10.44
CA ASP A 89 14.72 22.40 -11.87
C ASP A 89 13.49 21.98 -12.71
N SER A 90 12.30 21.67 -12.14
CA SER A 90 11.16 21.20 -12.98
C SER A 90 9.75 21.44 -12.40
N GLY A 91 9.05 22.49 -12.87
CA GLY A 91 7.70 22.87 -12.42
C GLY A 91 6.57 21.84 -12.63
N HIS A 92 6.79 20.75 -13.38
CA HIS A 92 5.78 19.71 -13.67
C HIS A 92 5.90 18.45 -12.79
N LEU A 93 6.97 18.30 -12.02
CA LEU A 93 7.19 17.13 -11.17
C LEU A 93 6.25 17.04 -9.95
N PRO A 94 5.85 18.17 -9.29
CA PRO A 94 5.01 18.08 -8.09
C PRO A 94 3.62 17.47 -8.34
N PRO A 95 2.85 17.86 -9.38
CA PRO A 95 1.56 17.22 -9.68
C PRO A 95 1.69 15.74 -10.10
N LEU A 96 2.74 15.40 -10.83
CA LEU A 96 3.01 14.02 -11.26
C LEU A 96 3.34 13.12 -10.07
N LEU A 97 4.17 13.60 -9.15
CA LEU A 97 4.53 12.87 -7.93
C LEU A 97 3.31 12.68 -7.03
N PHE A 98 2.48 13.71 -6.85
CA PHE A 98 1.23 13.61 -6.12
C PHE A 98 0.29 12.54 -6.71
N PHE A 99 0.14 12.51 -8.04
CA PHE A 99 -0.66 11.49 -8.70
C PHE A 99 -0.06 10.07 -8.53
N ALA A 100 1.27 9.95 -8.61
CA ALA A 100 1.97 8.68 -8.44
C ALA A 100 1.85 8.13 -7.01
N THR A 101 1.93 8.98 -5.99
CA THR A 101 1.74 8.58 -4.59
C THR A 101 0.27 8.32 -4.26
N ALA A 102 -0.67 9.04 -4.86
CA ALA A 102 -2.11 8.78 -4.71
C ALA A 102 -2.50 7.41 -5.29
N THR A 103 -1.98 7.04 -6.47
CA THR A 103 -2.23 5.72 -7.06
C THR A 103 -1.60 4.58 -6.24
N LEU A 104 -0.44 4.84 -5.62
CA LEU A 104 0.19 3.91 -4.67
C LEU A 104 -0.72 3.66 -3.44
N ASP A 105 -1.26 4.72 -2.83
CA ASP A 105 -2.21 4.59 -1.71
C ASP A 105 -3.45 3.79 -2.08
N LEU A 106 -4.03 4.05 -3.25
CA LEU A 106 -5.20 3.33 -3.73
C LEU A 106 -4.89 1.84 -3.96
N ALA A 107 -3.70 1.50 -4.44
CA ALA A 107 -3.26 0.11 -4.58
C ALA A 107 -3.15 -0.58 -3.21
N PHE A 108 -2.65 0.13 -2.19
CA PHE A 108 -2.52 -0.41 -0.84
C PHE A 108 -3.88 -0.59 -0.17
N LEU A 109 -4.76 0.40 -0.33
CA LEU A 109 -6.14 0.33 0.14
C LEU A 109 -6.88 -0.85 -0.50
N TYR A 110 -6.67 -1.09 -1.79
CA TYR A 110 -7.18 -2.27 -2.47
C TYR A 110 -6.70 -3.56 -1.78
N LEU A 111 -5.41 -3.71 -1.50
CA LEU A 111 -4.88 -4.91 -0.83
C LEU A 111 -5.51 -5.12 0.55
N ALA A 112 -5.64 -4.05 1.34
CA ALA A 112 -6.25 -4.10 2.67
C ALA A 112 -7.74 -4.51 2.59
N VAL A 113 -8.53 -3.83 1.77
CA VAL A 113 -9.98 -4.10 1.61
C VAL A 113 -10.19 -5.49 1.00
N SER A 114 -9.49 -5.81 -0.09
CA SER A 114 -9.62 -7.09 -0.78
C SER A 114 -9.21 -8.24 0.14
N GLY A 115 -8.07 -8.11 0.83
CA GLY A 115 -7.55 -9.10 1.77
C GLY A 115 -8.55 -9.39 2.88
N TRP A 116 -9.14 -8.36 3.48
CA TRP A 116 -10.13 -8.52 4.55
C TRP A 116 -11.37 -9.25 4.06
N ARG A 117 -11.79 -8.95 2.83
CA ARG A 117 -12.98 -9.54 2.20
C ARG A 117 -12.77 -10.95 1.63
N VAL A 118 -11.53 -11.43 1.46
CA VAL A 118 -11.28 -12.77 0.90
C VAL A 118 -12.08 -13.85 1.65
N TRP A 119 -12.15 -13.78 2.97
CA TRP A 119 -12.92 -14.73 3.79
C TRP A 119 -14.43 -14.64 3.52
N GLY A 120 -14.98 -13.42 3.51
CA GLY A 120 -16.40 -13.20 3.19
C GLY A 120 -16.76 -13.70 1.80
N ARG A 121 -15.88 -13.47 0.82
CA ARG A 121 -16.01 -13.98 -0.55
C ARG A 121 -15.97 -15.51 -0.62
N ALA A 122 -15.08 -16.16 0.13
CA ALA A 122 -15.00 -17.61 0.20
C ALA A 122 -16.30 -18.22 0.76
N ARG A 123 -16.81 -17.64 1.86
CA ARG A 123 -18.06 -18.07 2.50
C ARG A 123 -19.27 -17.86 1.59
N ASP A 124 -19.38 -16.68 0.98
CA ASP A 124 -20.50 -16.34 0.09
C ASP A 124 -20.47 -17.19 -1.19
N ALA A 125 -19.28 -17.46 -1.76
CA ALA A 125 -19.12 -18.34 -2.91
C ALA A 125 -19.53 -19.79 -2.61
N GLY A 126 -19.30 -20.28 -1.38
CA GLY A 126 -19.83 -21.57 -0.90
C GLY A 126 -21.37 -21.65 -0.88
N ARG A 127 -22.05 -20.50 -0.93
CA ARG A 127 -23.51 -20.37 -1.04
C ARG A 127 -23.97 -19.97 -2.45
N GLY A 128 -23.08 -20.00 -3.44
CA GLY A 128 -23.37 -19.55 -4.81
C GLY A 128 -23.53 -18.03 -4.96
N VAL A 129 -23.20 -17.24 -3.94
CA VAL A 129 -23.35 -15.79 -3.93
C VAL A 129 -22.03 -15.12 -4.32
N PHE A 130 -22.10 -14.23 -5.31
CA PHE A 130 -20.94 -13.51 -5.85
C PHE A 130 -21.30 -12.03 -6.00
N ARG A 131 -20.76 -11.17 -5.13
CA ARG A 131 -21.18 -9.76 -5.03
C ARG A 131 -20.55 -8.91 -6.14
N ARG A 132 -21.33 -7.97 -6.68
CA ARG A 132 -20.86 -6.99 -7.69
C ARG A 132 -19.75 -6.09 -7.15
N PHE A 133 -19.82 -5.72 -5.87
CA PHE A 133 -18.80 -4.92 -5.20
C PHE A 133 -17.38 -5.47 -5.39
N ASP A 134 -17.20 -6.79 -5.26
CA ASP A 134 -15.88 -7.41 -5.38
C ASP A 134 -15.34 -7.35 -6.82
N THR A 135 -16.23 -7.30 -7.81
CA THR A 135 -15.89 -7.10 -9.22
C THR A 135 -15.47 -5.67 -9.48
N ILE A 136 -16.27 -4.70 -8.99
CA ILE A 136 -15.98 -3.27 -9.12
C ILE A 136 -14.63 -2.97 -8.46
N LEU A 137 -14.42 -3.44 -7.23
CA LEU A 137 -13.16 -3.26 -6.50
C LEU A 137 -11.96 -3.80 -7.29
N ALA A 138 -12.07 -5.00 -7.88
CA ALA A 138 -11.00 -5.60 -8.67
C ALA A 138 -10.72 -4.82 -9.97
N VAL A 139 -11.76 -4.40 -10.70
CA VAL A 139 -11.59 -3.61 -11.93
C VAL A 139 -10.98 -2.25 -11.62
N SER A 140 -11.49 -1.55 -10.60
CA SER A 140 -10.90 -0.29 -10.14
C SER A 140 -9.43 -0.44 -9.75
N ALA A 141 -9.08 -1.54 -9.05
CA ALA A 141 -7.70 -1.81 -8.69
C ALA A 141 -6.79 -2.07 -9.90
N MET A 142 -7.29 -2.70 -10.96
CA MET A 142 -6.53 -2.87 -12.20
C MET A 142 -6.25 -1.52 -12.88
N LEU A 143 -7.25 -0.64 -12.94
CA LEU A 143 -7.07 0.72 -13.47
C LEU A 143 -6.05 1.52 -12.65
N VAL A 144 -6.14 1.44 -11.32
CA VAL A 144 -5.18 2.06 -10.40
C VAL A 144 -3.77 1.50 -10.59
N ALA A 145 -3.62 0.18 -10.78
CA ALA A 145 -2.32 -0.44 -11.00
C ALA A 145 -1.66 0.01 -12.32
N ILE A 146 -2.45 0.21 -13.38
CA ILE A 146 -1.96 0.79 -14.64
C ILE A 146 -1.54 2.23 -14.43
N ALA A 147 -2.39 3.04 -13.80
CA ALA A 147 -2.09 4.44 -13.50
C ALA A 147 -0.84 4.58 -12.62
N PHE A 148 -0.67 3.71 -11.63
CA PHE A 148 0.52 3.59 -10.79
C PHE A 148 1.77 3.29 -11.62
N GLY A 149 1.73 2.27 -12.49
CA GLY A 149 2.87 1.91 -13.33
C GLY A 149 3.29 3.04 -14.28
N VAL A 150 2.33 3.68 -14.95
CA VAL A 150 2.59 4.79 -15.87
C VAL A 150 3.10 6.02 -15.13
N SER A 151 2.47 6.42 -14.03
CA SER A 151 2.87 7.61 -13.28
C SER A 151 4.26 7.47 -12.68
N TRP A 152 4.59 6.33 -12.07
CA TRP A 152 5.94 6.10 -11.55
C TRP A 152 6.98 5.93 -12.64
N TRP A 153 6.62 5.41 -13.82
CA TRP A 153 7.51 5.43 -14.98
C TRP A 153 7.91 6.86 -15.34
N MET A 154 6.93 7.75 -15.45
CA MET A 154 7.16 9.17 -15.76
C MET A 154 7.96 9.87 -14.64
N VAL A 155 7.72 9.53 -13.37
CA VAL A 155 8.51 10.07 -12.24
C VAL A 155 9.98 9.65 -12.36
N VAL A 156 10.25 8.37 -12.65
CA VAL A 156 11.62 7.88 -12.84
C VAL A 156 12.29 8.58 -14.02
N ASP A 157 11.60 8.73 -15.15
CA ASP A 157 12.12 9.46 -16.32
C ASP A 157 12.49 10.90 -15.94
N ALA A 158 11.59 11.61 -15.26
CA ALA A 158 11.83 12.99 -14.86
C ALA A 158 12.99 13.11 -13.87
N VAL A 159 13.08 12.24 -12.86
CA VAL A 159 14.20 12.20 -11.91
C VAL A 159 15.52 11.91 -12.62
N SER A 160 15.52 11.06 -13.65
CA SER A 160 16.74 10.72 -14.36
C SER A 160 17.38 11.86 -15.16
N THR A 161 16.58 12.87 -15.50
CA THR A 161 17.07 14.07 -16.17
C THR A 161 17.70 15.07 -15.20
N MET A 162 17.62 14.83 -13.88
CA MET A 162 18.21 15.71 -12.87
C MET A 162 19.74 15.55 -12.81
N PRO A 163 20.51 16.65 -12.72
CA PRO A 163 21.97 16.61 -12.68
C PRO A 163 22.55 15.80 -11.51
N SER A 164 21.82 15.74 -10.38
CA SER A 164 22.22 15.06 -9.15
C SER A 164 21.78 13.58 -9.08
N ALA A 165 20.96 13.11 -10.02
CA ALA A 165 20.45 11.75 -9.98
C ALA A 165 21.51 10.72 -10.42
N PRO A 166 21.58 9.54 -9.78
CA PRO A 166 22.43 8.46 -10.25
C PRO A 166 22.04 8.04 -11.67
N LYS A 167 23.03 7.91 -12.59
CA LYS A 167 22.83 7.67 -14.03
C LYS A 167 22.18 6.32 -14.42
N SER A 168 21.69 5.53 -13.45
CA SER A 168 21.07 4.23 -13.69
C SER A 168 19.57 4.28 -13.40
N ASN A 169 18.77 4.27 -14.47
CA ASN A 169 17.31 4.37 -14.38
C ASN A 169 16.60 3.02 -14.51
N VAL A 170 17.31 1.98 -14.97
CA VAL A 170 16.71 0.69 -15.32
C VAL A 170 16.10 0.01 -14.10
N VAL A 171 16.77 0.06 -12.94
CA VAL A 171 16.32 -0.63 -11.73
C VAL A 171 14.98 -0.07 -11.20
N PRO A 172 14.82 1.26 -11.03
CA PRO A 172 13.53 1.85 -10.68
C PRO A 172 12.39 1.49 -11.66
N HIS A 173 12.61 1.56 -12.98
CA HIS A 173 11.60 1.18 -13.97
C HIS A 173 11.16 -0.29 -13.82
N LEU A 174 12.11 -1.21 -13.69
CA LEU A 174 11.82 -2.63 -13.51
C LEU A 174 11.04 -2.88 -12.22
N PHE A 175 11.41 -2.19 -11.13
CA PHE A 175 10.72 -2.33 -9.85
C PHE A 175 9.26 -1.88 -9.94
N PHE A 176 9.00 -0.66 -10.42
CA PHE A 176 7.63 -0.13 -10.49
C PHE A 176 6.76 -0.89 -11.49
N THR A 177 7.35 -1.31 -12.63
CA THR A 177 6.66 -2.20 -13.59
C THR A 177 6.32 -3.54 -12.95
N GLY A 178 7.28 -4.16 -12.25
CA GLY A 178 7.04 -5.41 -11.52
C GLY A 178 5.97 -5.27 -10.45
N ALA A 179 6.00 -4.18 -9.67
CA ALA A 179 4.99 -3.89 -8.65
C ALA A 179 3.59 -3.70 -9.28
N ALA A 180 3.48 -2.93 -10.37
CA ALA A 180 2.24 -2.75 -11.11
C ALA A 180 1.68 -4.08 -11.63
N LEU A 181 2.55 -4.94 -12.18
CA LEU A 181 2.17 -6.29 -12.63
C LEU A 181 1.70 -7.16 -11.48
N VAL A 182 2.33 -7.10 -10.31
CA VAL A 182 1.89 -7.82 -9.11
C VAL A 182 0.47 -7.39 -8.70
N PHE A 183 0.18 -6.09 -8.69
CA PHE A 183 -1.16 -5.58 -8.40
C PHE A 183 -2.18 -6.00 -9.47
N LEU A 184 -1.82 -5.92 -10.75
CA LEU A 184 -2.67 -6.35 -11.86
C LEU A 184 -3.02 -7.83 -11.79
N VAL A 185 -2.02 -8.69 -11.55
CA VAL A 185 -2.23 -10.14 -11.41
C VAL A 185 -3.10 -10.42 -10.18
N ASP A 186 -2.85 -9.75 -9.07
CA ASP A 186 -3.63 -9.93 -7.84
C ASP A 186 -5.12 -9.54 -8.02
N ALA A 187 -5.37 -8.39 -8.65
CA ALA A 187 -6.72 -7.93 -9.00
C ALA A 187 -7.39 -8.82 -10.05
N GLY A 188 -6.65 -9.26 -11.07
CA GLY A 188 -7.13 -10.22 -12.07
C GLY A 188 -7.53 -11.57 -11.45
N LEU A 189 -6.76 -12.06 -10.47
CA LEU A 189 -7.10 -13.29 -9.73
C LEU A 189 -8.37 -13.12 -8.89
N ASP A 190 -8.63 -11.93 -8.34
CA ASP A 190 -9.88 -11.62 -7.66
C ASP A 190 -11.07 -11.57 -8.63
N LEU A 191 -10.88 -10.94 -9.80
CA LEU A 191 -11.90 -10.87 -10.86
C LEU A 191 -12.25 -12.27 -11.38
N ARG A 192 -11.24 -13.14 -11.54
CA ARG A 192 -11.41 -14.54 -11.98
C ARG A 192 -12.38 -15.33 -11.10
N VAL A 193 -12.43 -15.07 -9.79
CA VAL A 193 -13.38 -15.73 -8.87
C VAL A 193 -14.82 -15.48 -9.32
N ARG A 194 -15.13 -14.24 -9.72
CA ARG A 194 -16.45 -13.88 -10.24
C ARG A 194 -16.71 -14.52 -11.61
N LEU A 195 -15.74 -14.41 -12.53
CA LEU A 195 -15.89 -14.90 -13.90
C LEU A 195 -16.09 -16.41 -13.95
N THR A 196 -15.28 -17.14 -13.19
CA THR A 196 -15.33 -18.61 -13.14
C THR A 196 -16.41 -19.15 -12.21
N ARG A 197 -17.05 -18.29 -11.40
CA ARG A 197 -18.04 -18.67 -10.37
C ARG A 197 -17.54 -19.79 -9.46
N ARG A 198 -16.24 -19.79 -9.15
CA ARG A 198 -15.60 -20.80 -8.29
C ARG A 198 -15.08 -20.15 -7.01
N PRO A 199 -15.26 -20.78 -5.84
CA PRO A 199 -14.71 -20.25 -4.60
C PRO A 199 -13.18 -20.18 -4.68
N PRO A 200 -12.55 -19.16 -4.07
CA PRO A 200 -11.11 -19.09 -3.99
C PRO A 200 -10.56 -20.30 -3.22
N ARG A 201 -9.84 -21.18 -3.92
CA ARG A 201 -9.05 -22.24 -3.28
C ARG A 201 -8.04 -21.60 -2.32
N ALA A 202 -7.87 -22.22 -1.16
CA ALA A 202 -6.88 -21.81 -0.16
C ALA A 202 -7.01 -20.31 0.19
N TRP A 203 -8.24 -19.86 0.44
CA TRP A 203 -8.60 -18.46 0.65
C TRP A 203 -7.76 -17.77 1.73
N TRP A 204 -7.34 -18.51 2.75
CA TRP A 204 -6.55 -17.94 3.83
C TRP A 204 -5.16 -17.48 3.36
N PHE A 205 -4.52 -18.17 2.40
CA PHE A 205 -3.24 -17.73 1.84
C PHE A 205 -3.39 -16.43 1.11
N LYS A 206 -4.46 -16.30 0.33
CA LYS A 206 -4.76 -15.08 -0.40
C LYS A 206 -5.00 -13.93 0.57
N HIS A 207 -5.71 -14.17 1.66
CA HIS A 207 -5.89 -13.21 2.75
C HIS A 207 -4.55 -12.80 3.38
N ALA A 208 -3.75 -13.77 3.86
CA ALA A 208 -2.48 -13.51 4.53
C ALA A 208 -1.50 -12.77 3.61
N ARG A 209 -1.36 -13.20 2.36
CA ARG A 209 -0.51 -12.54 1.36
C ARG A 209 -0.93 -11.09 1.14
N LYS A 210 -2.21 -10.81 0.94
CA LYS A 210 -2.71 -9.44 0.72
C LYS A 210 -2.48 -8.54 1.94
N MET A 211 -2.67 -9.07 3.14
CA MET A 211 -2.44 -8.32 4.39
C MET A 211 -0.95 -8.02 4.63
N VAL A 212 -0.08 -9.01 4.40
CA VAL A 212 1.37 -8.84 4.49
C VAL A 212 1.85 -7.84 3.44
N MET A 213 1.38 -7.96 2.19
CA MET A 213 1.71 -7.02 1.13
C MET A 213 1.27 -5.60 1.50
N ALA A 214 0.02 -5.41 1.94
CA ALA A 214 -0.44 -4.11 2.41
C ALA A 214 0.53 -3.55 3.47
N GLN A 215 0.80 -4.31 4.53
CA GLN A 215 1.67 -3.87 5.64
C GLN A 215 3.08 -3.48 5.20
N ILE A 216 3.70 -4.30 4.35
CA ILE A 216 5.02 -4.03 3.78
C ILE A 216 5.00 -2.73 2.99
N PHE A 217 3.97 -2.57 2.15
CA PHE A 217 3.82 -1.42 1.28
C PHE A 217 3.55 -0.12 2.06
N LEU A 218 2.81 -0.20 3.17
CA LEU A 218 2.68 0.91 4.11
C LEU A 218 4.02 1.31 4.73
N ALA A 219 4.84 0.33 5.14
CA ALA A 219 6.18 0.61 5.66
C ALA A 219 7.10 1.21 4.57
N ALA A 220 6.97 0.74 3.33
CA ALA A 220 7.70 1.24 2.17
C ALA A 220 7.29 2.64 1.73
N GLY A 221 6.02 3.01 1.93
CA GLY A 221 5.52 4.34 1.61
C GLY A 221 6.21 5.46 2.40
N ILE A 222 6.73 5.16 3.60
CA ILE A 222 7.44 6.12 4.46
C ILE A 222 8.71 6.64 3.76
N PRO A 223 9.67 5.78 3.32
CA PRO A 223 10.79 6.19 2.49
C PRO A 223 10.40 7.07 1.29
N PHE A 224 9.41 6.68 0.49
CA PHE A 224 9.02 7.45 -0.70
C PHE A 224 8.46 8.84 -0.36
N ARG A 225 7.85 9.00 0.82
CA ARG A 225 7.29 10.26 1.31
C ARG A 225 8.26 11.14 2.08
N CYS A 226 9.29 10.54 2.69
CA CYS A 226 10.19 11.24 3.59
C CYS A 226 11.61 11.41 3.02
N ALA A 227 11.96 10.70 1.94
CA ALA A 227 13.27 10.79 1.32
C ALA A 227 13.35 11.83 0.20
N ASP A 228 14.55 12.37 0.01
CA ASP A 228 14.93 13.12 -1.17
C ASP A 228 14.77 12.27 -2.44
N LEU A 229 14.23 12.88 -3.51
CA LEU A 229 14.03 12.20 -4.79
C LEU A 229 15.34 11.66 -5.39
N GLU A 230 16.47 12.30 -5.09
CA GLU A 230 17.83 11.87 -5.47
C GLU A 230 18.17 10.46 -4.97
N HIS A 231 17.52 10.03 -3.88
CA HIS A 231 17.75 8.73 -3.24
C HIS A 231 16.65 7.71 -3.56
N VAL A 232 15.74 8.00 -4.50
CA VAL A 232 14.63 7.09 -4.88
C VAL A 232 15.15 5.70 -5.24
N GLY A 233 16.27 5.57 -5.95
CA GLY A 233 16.86 4.27 -6.28
C GLY A 233 17.28 3.45 -5.05
N PHE A 234 17.89 4.09 -4.06
CA PHE A 234 18.27 3.44 -2.78
C PHE A 234 17.02 2.98 -2.03
N TRP A 235 16.04 3.87 -1.83
CA TRP A 235 14.82 3.56 -1.09
C TRP A 235 13.93 2.55 -1.78
N THR A 236 13.93 2.54 -3.12
CA THR A 236 13.29 1.50 -3.94
C THR A 236 13.93 0.14 -3.68
N THR A 237 15.26 0.08 -3.66
CA THR A 237 16.00 -1.17 -3.43
C THR A 237 15.83 -1.68 -1.99
N ALA A 238 15.92 -0.78 -1.00
CA ALA A 238 15.69 -1.12 0.41
C ALA A 238 14.26 -1.61 0.66
N THR A 239 13.28 -0.94 0.05
CA THR A 239 11.88 -1.37 0.05
C THR A 239 11.75 -2.76 -0.56
N ALA A 240 12.29 -2.98 -1.76
CA ALA A 240 12.21 -4.27 -2.45
C ALA A 240 12.78 -5.40 -1.58
N PHE A 241 13.92 -5.16 -0.94
CA PHE A 241 14.54 -6.12 -0.03
C PHE A 241 13.65 -6.44 1.18
N MET A 242 13.09 -5.42 1.84
CA MET A 242 12.19 -5.61 2.98
C MET A 242 10.90 -6.34 2.61
N VAL A 243 10.34 -6.05 1.42
CA VAL A 243 9.19 -6.75 0.86
C VAL A 243 9.50 -8.23 0.68
N LEU A 244 10.62 -8.53 0.01
CA LEU A 244 11.04 -9.88 -0.29
C LEU A 244 11.35 -10.67 0.98
N LEU A 245 12.08 -10.08 1.94
CA LEU A 245 12.44 -10.72 3.20
C LEU A 245 11.20 -11.07 4.02
N THR A 246 10.29 -10.10 4.19
CA THR A 246 9.08 -10.30 4.99
C THR A 246 8.12 -11.27 4.29
N GLY A 247 8.01 -11.18 2.96
CA GLY A 247 7.26 -12.14 2.14
C GLY A 247 7.82 -13.57 2.26
N ALA A 248 9.15 -13.73 2.29
CA ALA A 248 9.81 -15.02 2.47
C ALA A 248 9.58 -15.59 3.88
N ILE A 249 9.70 -14.77 4.93
CA ILE A 249 9.42 -15.18 6.31
C ILE A 249 7.96 -15.62 6.46
N ALA A 250 7.02 -14.84 5.93
CA ALA A 250 5.61 -15.21 5.93
C ALA A 250 5.38 -16.53 5.17
N ALA A 251 5.96 -16.68 3.98
CA ALA A 251 5.87 -17.91 3.20
C ALA A 251 6.43 -19.13 3.95
N LEU A 252 7.57 -18.99 4.64
CA LEU A 252 8.17 -20.05 5.47
C LEU A 252 7.29 -20.41 6.67
N HIS A 253 6.76 -19.41 7.39
CA HIS A 253 5.85 -19.64 8.50
C HIS A 253 4.58 -20.38 8.07
N PHE A 254 4.02 -19.99 6.91
CA PHE A 254 2.81 -20.60 6.38
C PHE A 254 3.05 -21.93 5.63
N ARG A 255 4.29 -22.26 5.24
CA ARG A 255 4.68 -23.55 4.65
C ARG A 255 4.44 -24.73 5.58
N HIS A 256 4.57 -24.55 6.89
CA HIS A 256 4.30 -25.61 7.84
C HIS A 256 2.79 -25.89 7.96
N ARG A 257 1.96 -24.85 7.95
CA ARG A 257 0.49 -24.99 7.93
C ARG A 257 -0.02 -25.54 6.60
N LEU A 258 0.61 -25.18 5.48
CA LEU A 258 0.37 -25.71 4.13
C LEU A 258 0.40 -27.24 4.08
N ARG A 259 1.45 -27.84 4.65
CA ARG A 259 1.62 -29.30 4.65
C ARG A 259 0.53 -30.01 5.44
N ILE A 260 0.10 -29.43 6.55
CA ILE A 260 -0.93 -30.00 7.43
C ILE A 260 -2.31 -29.95 6.77
N GLU A 261 -2.65 -28.85 6.07
CA GLU A 261 -3.95 -28.73 5.41
C GLU A 261 -4.03 -29.48 4.08
N ALA A 262 -2.94 -29.52 3.29
CA ALA A 262 -2.91 -30.31 2.07
C ALA A 262 -3.14 -31.81 2.36
N ALA A 263 -2.63 -32.30 3.48
CA ALA A 263 -2.85 -33.67 3.97
C ALA A 263 -4.28 -33.94 4.49
N ARG A 264 -5.12 -32.90 4.70
CA ARG A 264 -6.53 -33.04 5.13
C ARG A 264 -7.53 -33.01 3.97
N THR A 265 -7.07 -32.62 2.78
CA THR A 265 -7.89 -32.52 1.56
C THR A 265 -7.61 -33.63 0.54
N THR A 266 -6.72 -34.56 0.87
CA THR A 266 -6.50 -35.86 0.21
C THR A 266 -7.14 -36.94 1.05
#